data_AF-A0AAF0FQS5-F1
#
_entry.id   AF-A0AAF0FQS5-F1
#
_cell.length_a   1.000
_cell.length_b   1.000
_cell.length_c   1.000
_cell.angle_alpha   90.00
_cell.angle_beta   90.00
_cell.angle_gamma   90.00
#
_symmetry.space_group_name_H-M   'P 1'
#
loop_
_entity.id
_entity.type
_entity.pdbx_description
1 polymer ?
#
loop_
_entity_poly.entity_id
_entity_poly.type
_entity_poly.pdbx_seq_one_letter_code
_entity_poly.pdbx_strand_id
1 'polypeptide(L)'
;MAKKKSISNIIGALLFIFALAIAISIMIIFLTEYSMYMDTVRYVESLEQERNMEKLYLNGSIVNGVLNLTIVNTGPISVNIDDILVHDLDNNVLLSLSNMTKTDINIVLNPGEKVSYNIQLNTNNAIIVVVTSRGRSFTLLIKSGVIVP
;
A
#
# COMPACT_ATOMS: atom_id res chain seq x y z
N MET A 1 38.12 56.70 33.44
CA MET A 1 37.73 55.28 33.69
C MET A 1 36.48 54.83 32.90
N ALA A 2 36.10 55.49 31.80
CA ALA A 2 34.84 55.21 31.08
C ALA A 2 34.97 54.29 29.83
N LYS A 3 36.17 54.15 29.24
CA LYS A 3 36.37 53.39 27.98
C LYS A 3 36.19 51.87 28.11
N LYS A 4 36.45 51.26 29.28
CA LYS A 4 36.34 49.80 29.48
C LYS A 4 34.89 49.29 29.47
N LYS A 5 33.91 50.09 29.91
CA LYS A 5 32.49 49.72 29.89
C LYS A 5 31.90 49.70 28.47
N SER A 6 32.40 50.55 27.57
CA SER A 6 31.91 50.62 26.19
C SER A 6 32.28 49.37 25.39
N ILE A 7 33.52 48.87 25.49
CA ILE A 7 33.98 47.67 24.76
C ILE A 7 33.26 46.41 25.25
N SER A 8 33.05 46.26 26.56
CA SER A 8 32.31 45.11 27.12
C SER A 8 30.86 45.04 26.64
N ASN A 9 30.19 46.19 26.51
CA ASN A 9 28.82 46.24 25.99
C ASN A 9 28.77 45.89 24.50
N ILE A 10 29.77 46.32 23.72
CA ILE A 10 29.88 45.99 22.29
C ILE A 10 30.12 44.49 22.09
N ILE A 11 31.01 43.88 22.87
CA ILE A 11 31.29 42.43 22.80
C ILE A 11 30.04 41.63 23.22
N GLY A 12 29.36 42.04 24.29
CA GLY A 12 28.12 41.39 24.73
C GLY A 12 27.01 41.46 23.68
N ALA A 13 26.85 42.61 23.02
CA ALA A 13 25.89 42.77 21.93
C ALA A 13 26.21 41.89 20.73
N LEU A 14 27.49 41.78 20.34
CA LEU A 14 27.93 40.89 19.26
C LEU A 14 27.66 39.42 19.57
N LEU A 15 27.98 38.96 20.78
CA LEU A 15 27.71 37.58 21.22
C LEU A 15 26.19 37.28 21.22
N PHE A 16 25.37 38.25 21.63
CA PHE A 16 23.93 38.11 21.60
C PHE A 16 23.39 37.97 20.17
N ILE A 17 23.91 38.77 19.22
CA ILE A 17 23.52 38.68 17.80
C ILE A 17 23.91 37.31 17.22
N PHE A 18 25.11 36.81 17.53
CA PHE A 18 25.52 35.47 17.10
C PHE A 18 24.64 34.37 17.69
N ALA A 19 24.33 34.44 18.99
CA ALA A 19 23.44 33.47 19.64
C ALA A 19 22.04 33.50 19.02
N LEU A 20 21.50 34.69 18.74
CA LEU A 20 20.20 34.87 18.09
C LEU A 20 20.21 34.31 16.66
N ALA A 21 21.25 34.59 15.87
CA ALA A 21 21.38 34.07 14.51
C ALA A 21 21.41 32.53 14.51
N ILE A 22 22.20 31.92 15.41
CA ILE A 22 22.26 30.46 15.55
C ILE A 22 20.89 29.89 15.93
N ALA A 23 20.20 30.50 16.91
CA ALA A 23 18.88 30.07 17.33
C ALA A 23 17.85 30.14 16.19
N ILE A 24 17.85 31.23 15.41
CA ILE A 24 16.98 31.39 14.25
C ILE A 24 17.31 30.36 13.18
N SER A 25 18.59 30.15 12.86
CA SER A 25 19.01 29.14 11.88
C SER A 25 18.57 27.73 12.26
N ILE A 26 18.77 27.34 13.53
CA ILE A 26 18.30 26.05 14.04
C ILE A 26 16.78 25.95 13.93
N MET A 27 16.05 26.99 14.32
CA MET A 27 14.58 27.00 14.26
C MET A 27 14.06 26.87 12.83
N ILE A 28 14.70 27.52 11.85
CA ILE A 28 14.36 27.39 10.43
C ILE A 28 14.54 25.94 9.98
N ILE A 29 15.67 25.31 10.31
CA ILE A 29 15.93 23.91 9.95
C ILE A 29 14.84 22.99 10.54
N PHE A 30 14.52 23.15 11.82
CA PHE A 30 13.45 22.37 12.46
C PHE A 30 12.10 22.56 11.78
N LEU A 31 11.73 23.79 11.40
CA LEU A 31 10.48 24.06 10.71
C LEU A 31 10.44 23.44 9.31
N THR A 32 11.55 23.49 8.57
CA THR A 32 11.66 22.87 7.24
C THR A 32 11.54 21.35 7.32
N GLU A 33 12.29 20.71 8.22
CA GLU A 33 12.22 19.26 8.45
C GLU A 33 10.81 18.83 8.87
N TYR A 34 10.19 19.58 9.77
CA TYR A 34 8.81 19.32 10.18
C TYR A 34 7.81 19.43 9.04
N SER A 35 7.95 20.45 8.17
CA SER A 35 7.08 20.59 7.00
C SER A 35 7.19 19.39 6.06
N MET A 36 8.43 18.97 5.74
CA MET A 36 8.67 17.80 4.87
C MET A 36 8.10 16.52 5.49
N TYR A 37 8.25 16.34 6.80
CA TYR A 37 7.64 15.23 7.52
C TYR A 37 6.11 15.25 7.40
N MET A 38 5.47 16.41 7.65
CA MET A 38 4.02 16.53 7.57
C MET A 38 3.48 16.29 6.15
N ASP A 39 4.19 16.74 5.12
CA ASP A 39 3.80 16.47 3.73
C ASP A 39 3.90 14.99 3.40
N THR A 40 4.94 14.31 3.89
CA THR A 40 5.10 12.86 3.75
C THR A 40 3.97 12.11 4.46
N VAL A 41 3.62 12.51 5.69
CA VAL A 41 2.52 11.89 6.45
C VAL A 41 1.20 12.03 5.68
N ARG A 42 0.88 13.24 5.22
CA ARG A 42 -0.36 13.48 4.44
C ARG A 42 -0.40 12.67 3.15
N TYR A 43 0.74 12.55 2.47
CA TYR A 43 0.85 11.73 1.26
C TYR A 43 0.55 10.26 1.57
N VAL A 44 1.19 9.69 2.58
CA VAL A 44 0.95 8.30 3.00
C VAL A 44 -0.50 8.08 3.44
N GLU A 45 -1.07 9.01 4.21
CA GLU A 45 -2.48 8.95 4.62
C GLU A 45 -3.43 8.92 3.41
N SER A 46 -3.14 9.71 2.37
CA SER A 46 -3.97 9.74 1.16
C SER A 46 -3.93 8.40 0.40
N LEU A 47 -2.74 7.78 0.31
CA LEU A 47 -2.58 6.45 -0.29
C LEU A 47 -3.29 5.38 0.53
N GLU A 48 -3.18 5.44 1.86
CA GLU A 48 -3.88 4.51 2.75
C GLU A 48 -5.39 4.68 2.70
N GLN A 49 -5.88 5.91 2.54
CA GLN A 49 -7.30 6.16 2.34
C GLN A 49 -7.79 5.53 1.03
N GLU A 50 -7.07 5.72 -0.08
CA GLU A 50 -7.39 5.05 -1.35
C GLU A 50 -7.37 3.53 -1.21
N ARG A 51 -6.32 2.97 -0.62
CA ARG A 51 -6.21 1.54 -0.35
C ARG A 51 -7.40 1.03 0.48
N ASN A 52 -7.83 1.80 1.48
CA ASN A 52 -8.97 1.44 2.32
C ASN A 52 -10.32 1.50 1.58
N MET A 53 -10.43 2.32 0.53
CA MET A 53 -11.60 2.39 -0.34
C MET A 53 -11.69 1.23 -1.34
N GLU A 54 -10.60 0.53 -1.63
CA GLU A 54 -10.65 -0.67 -2.48
C GLU A 54 -11.55 -1.73 -1.85
N LYS A 55 -12.54 -2.20 -2.60
CA LYS A 55 -13.41 -3.30 -2.19
C LYS A 55 -13.62 -4.25 -3.36
N LEU A 56 -13.11 -5.47 -3.21
CA LEU A 56 -13.37 -6.55 -4.14
C LEU A 56 -14.27 -7.60 -3.49
N TYR A 57 -15.25 -8.08 -4.25
CA TYR A 57 -16.01 -9.28 -3.92
C TYR A 57 -15.46 -10.43 -4.75
N LEU A 58 -15.06 -11.49 -4.06
CA LEU A 58 -14.51 -12.70 -4.67
C LEU A 58 -15.54 -13.81 -4.61
N ASN A 59 -15.76 -14.48 -5.74
CA ASN A 59 -16.61 -15.65 -5.85
C ASN A 59 -15.89 -16.69 -6.71
N GLY A 60 -16.00 -17.97 -6.37
CA GLY A 60 -15.43 -18.99 -7.23
C GLY A 60 -15.73 -20.42 -6.81
N SER A 61 -15.34 -21.38 -7.63
CA SER A 61 -15.47 -22.80 -7.30
C SER A 61 -14.43 -23.59 -8.06
N ILE A 62 -14.06 -24.76 -7.55
CA ILE A 62 -13.21 -25.69 -8.27
C ILE A 62 -14.05 -26.87 -8.71
N VAL A 63 -14.19 -27.03 -10.01
CA VAL A 63 -14.97 -28.12 -10.63
C VAL A 63 -14.04 -28.86 -11.58
N ASN A 64 -13.89 -30.17 -11.40
CA ASN A 64 -13.03 -31.02 -12.22
C ASN A 64 -11.57 -30.51 -12.33
N GLY A 65 -11.03 -29.95 -11.25
CA GLY A 65 -9.69 -29.36 -11.27
C GLY A 65 -9.59 -28.07 -12.09
N VAL A 66 -10.69 -27.35 -12.29
CA VAL A 66 -10.69 -26.01 -12.88
C VAL A 66 -11.27 -25.04 -11.87
N LEU A 67 -10.47 -24.08 -11.44
CA LEU A 67 -10.92 -22.92 -10.68
C LEU A 67 -11.65 -21.96 -11.61
N ASN A 68 -12.92 -21.77 -11.34
CA ASN A 68 -13.73 -20.70 -11.92
C ASN A 68 -13.76 -19.56 -10.90
N LEU A 69 -12.94 -18.54 -11.09
CA LEU A 69 -12.85 -17.37 -10.21
C LEU A 69 -13.56 -16.18 -10.87
N THR A 70 -14.38 -15.46 -10.12
CA THR A 70 -14.97 -14.18 -10.51
C THR A 70 -14.63 -13.14 -9.48
N ILE A 71 -14.09 -12.03 -9.95
CA ILE A 71 -13.69 -10.88 -9.14
C ILE A 71 -14.56 -9.70 -9.55
N VAL A 72 -15.20 -9.05 -8.60
CA VAL A 72 -16.06 -7.89 -8.84
C VAL A 72 -15.56 -6.72 -8.01
N ASN A 73 -15.36 -5.56 -8.65
CA ASN A 73 -15.08 -4.34 -7.92
C ASN A 73 -16.40 -3.76 -7.36
N THR A 74 -16.57 -3.85 -6.04
CA THR A 74 -17.73 -3.31 -5.31
C THR A 74 -17.41 -1.97 -4.64
N GLY A 75 -16.19 -1.48 -4.80
CA GLY A 75 -15.72 -0.22 -4.25
C GLY A 75 -16.07 0.98 -5.14
N PRO A 76 -15.89 2.21 -4.61
CA PRO A 76 -16.16 3.44 -5.34
C PRO A 76 -15.01 3.89 -6.26
N ILE A 77 -13.84 3.23 -6.19
CA ILE A 77 -12.64 3.58 -6.95
C ILE A 77 -12.21 2.43 -7.86
N SER A 78 -11.48 2.74 -8.94
CA SER A 78 -10.87 1.71 -9.78
C SER A 78 -9.76 0.98 -9.04
N VAL A 79 -9.72 -0.35 -9.21
CA VAL A 79 -8.75 -1.25 -8.57
C VAL A 79 -7.91 -1.91 -9.65
N ASN A 80 -6.59 -1.79 -9.55
CA ASN A 80 -5.70 -2.54 -10.41
C ASN A 80 -5.30 -3.84 -9.73
N ILE A 81 -5.55 -4.97 -10.39
CA ILE A 81 -5.14 -6.30 -9.93
C ILE A 81 -3.77 -6.59 -10.54
N ASP A 82 -2.76 -6.75 -9.69
CA ASP A 82 -1.39 -7.01 -10.13
C ASP A 82 -1.15 -8.52 -10.29
N ASP A 83 -1.68 -9.33 -9.37
CA ASP A 83 -1.50 -10.78 -9.41
C ASP A 83 -2.62 -11.53 -8.66
N ILE A 84 -2.74 -12.81 -8.98
CA ILE A 84 -3.62 -13.77 -8.28
C ILE A 84 -2.75 -14.92 -7.82
N LEU A 85 -2.63 -15.07 -6.50
CA LEU A 85 -1.90 -16.16 -5.88
C LEU A 85 -2.87 -17.28 -5.52
N VAL A 86 -2.45 -18.52 -5.76
CA VAL A 86 -3.19 -19.74 -5.45
C VAL A 86 -2.33 -20.57 -4.51
N HIS A 87 -2.75 -20.68 -3.26
CA HIS A 87 -2.17 -21.64 -2.32
C HIS A 87 -2.95 -22.95 -2.46
N ASP A 88 -2.30 -23.97 -3.01
CA ASP A 88 -2.81 -25.34 -3.04
C ASP A 88 -2.61 -25.98 -1.66
N LEU A 89 -3.69 -26.23 -0.94
CA LEU A 89 -3.66 -26.77 0.43
C LEU A 89 -3.34 -28.27 0.45
N ASP A 90 -3.59 -28.99 -0.64
CA ASP A 90 -3.36 -30.44 -0.71
C ASP A 90 -1.87 -30.72 -0.93
N ASN A 91 -1.22 -29.90 -1.76
CA ASN A 91 0.21 -30.04 -2.08
C ASN A 91 1.12 -29.09 -1.28
N ASN A 92 0.54 -28.14 -0.52
CA ASN A 92 1.24 -27.10 0.23
C ASN A 92 2.19 -26.25 -0.64
N VAL A 93 1.69 -25.84 -1.82
CA VAL A 93 2.44 -25.03 -2.79
C VAL A 93 1.71 -23.71 -3.04
N LEU A 94 2.48 -22.62 -3.10
CA LEU A 94 1.99 -21.32 -3.54
C LEU A 94 2.35 -21.11 -5.02
N LEU A 95 1.34 -20.89 -5.84
CA LEU A 95 1.46 -20.61 -7.26
C LEU A 95 1.01 -19.18 -7.54
N SER A 96 1.76 -18.45 -8.35
CA SER A 96 1.30 -17.18 -8.92
C SER A 96 0.66 -17.48 -10.27
N LEU A 97 -0.51 -16.91 -10.53
CA LEU A 97 -1.22 -17.15 -11.77
C LEU A 97 -0.44 -16.59 -12.96
N SER A 98 0.25 -15.45 -12.81
CA SER A 98 1.15 -14.93 -13.85
C SER A 98 2.23 -15.96 -14.26
N ASN A 99 2.78 -16.70 -13.29
CA ASN A 99 3.73 -17.78 -13.53
C ASN A 99 3.09 -19.02 -14.17
N MET A 100 1.84 -19.34 -13.80
CA MET A 100 1.12 -20.51 -14.33
C MET A 100 0.68 -20.32 -15.78
N THR A 101 0.14 -19.15 -16.12
CA THR A 101 -0.39 -18.86 -17.47
C THR A 101 0.66 -18.22 -18.37
N LYS A 102 1.79 -17.76 -17.82
CA LYS A 102 2.81 -16.96 -18.53
C LYS A 102 2.23 -15.70 -19.17
N THR A 103 1.21 -15.12 -18.54
CA THR A 103 0.55 -13.89 -18.97
C THR A 103 0.50 -12.91 -17.81
N ASP A 104 0.81 -11.65 -18.09
CA ASP A 104 0.61 -10.58 -17.12
C ASP A 104 -0.88 -10.42 -16.80
N ILE A 105 -1.21 -10.36 -15.51
CA ILE A 105 -2.59 -10.27 -15.00
C ILE A 105 -3.06 -8.83 -14.86
N ASN A 106 -2.14 -7.87 -15.00
CA ASN A 106 -2.35 -6.45 -14.80
C ASN A 106 -3.67 -5.94 -15.43
N ILE A 107 -4.73 -5.93 -14.64
CA ILE A 107 -6.10 -5.65 -15.07
C ILE A 107 -6.70 -4.61 -14.13
N VAL A 108 -7.18 -3.54 -14.75
CA VAL A 108 -7.90 -2.48 -14.06
C VAL A 108 -9.39 -2.82 -14.09
N LEU A 109 -10.00 -2.88 -12.90
CA LEU A 109 -11.45 -2.99 -12.72
C LEU A 109 -12.01 -1.66 -12.24
N ASN A 110 -12.86 -1.03 -13.03
CA ASN A 110 -13.63 0.14 -12.61
C ASN A 110 -14.77 -0.27 -11.67
N PRO A 111 -15.35 0.68 -10.90
CA PRO A 111 -16.49 0.39 -10.02
C PRO A 111 -17.63 -0.34 -10.74
N GLY A 112 -18.04 -1.49 -10.19
CA GLY A 112 -19.10 -2.35 -10.74
C GLY A 112 -18.65 -3.32 -11.84
N GLU A 113 -17.42 -3.21 -12.34
CA GLU A 113 -16.87 -4.15 -13.32
C GLU A 113 -16.51 -5.50 -12.67
N LYS A 114 -16.51 -6.53 -13.52
CA LYS A 114 -16.14 -7.89 -13.15
C LYS A 114 -15.20 -8.51 -14.16
N VAL A 115 -14.33 -9.38 -13.68
CA VAL A 115 -13.48 -10.26 -14.49
C VAL A 115 -13.64 -11.70 -14.01
N SER A 116 -13.57 -12.64 -14.95
CA SER A 116 -13.64 -14.07 -14.66
C SER A 116 -12.41 -14.78 -15.21
N TYR A 117 -11.88 -15.72 -14.44
CA TYR A 117 -10.74 -16.56 -14.79
C TYR A 117 -11.12 -18.03 -14.68
N ASN A 118 -10.65 -18.81 -15.65
CA ASN A 118 -10.73 -20.26 -15.63
C ASN A 118 -9.30 -20.80 -15.59
N ILE A 119 -8.92 -21.40 -14.47
CA ILE A 119 -7.53 -21.75 -14.17
C ILE A 119 -7.47 -23.24 -13.88
N GLN A 120 -6.64 -23.98 -14.62
CA GLN A 120 -6.41 -25.39 -14.33
C GLN A 120 -5.66 -25.55 -13.00
N LEU A 121 -6.29 -26.19 -12.03
CA LEU A 121 -5.75 -26.54 -10.72
C LEU A 121 -5.86 -28.04 -10.49
N ASN A 122 -4.78 -28.69 -10.05
CA ASN A 122 -4.81 -30.11 -9.71
C ASN A 122 -5.17 -30.35 -8.23
N THR A 123 -6.10 -29.55 -7.69
CA THR A 123 -6.49 -29.54 -6.28
C THR A 123 -7.94 -29.13 -6.12
N ASN A 124 -8.61 -29.58 -5.05
CA ASN A 124 -9.96 -29.12 -4.68
C ASN A 124 -9.97 -28.25 -3.42
N ASN A 125 -8.81 -28.07 -2.78
CA ASN A 125 -8.62 -27.27 -1.58
C ASN A 125 -7.60 -26.18 -1.88
N ALA A 126 -8.05 -24.93 -1.95
CA ALA A 126 -7.16 -23.82 -2.28
C ALA A 126 -7.54 -22.53 -1.53
N ILE A 127 -6.53 -21.71 -1.26
CA ILE A 127 -6.72 -20.32 -0.85
C ILE A 127 -6.33 -19.44 -2.03
N ILE A 128 -7.26 -18.62 -2.49
CA ILE A 128 -7.02 -17.66 -3.57
C ILE A 128 -6.79 -16.30 -2.94
N VAL A 129 -5.69 -15.64 -3.30
CA VAL A 129 -5.34 -14.30 -2.83
C VAL A 129 -5.20 -13.39 -4.04
N VAL A 130 -6.09 -12.43 -4.16
CA VAL A 130 -6.05 -11.40 -5.20
C VAL A 130 -5.27 -10.21 -4.63
N VAL A 131 -4.18 -9.81 -5.29
CA VAL A 131 -3.30 -8.73 -4.86
C VAL A 131 -3.49 -7.52 -5.76
N THR A 132 -3.70 -6.36 -5.15
CA THR A 132 -3.88 -5.08 -5.86
C THR A 132 -2.59 -4.27 -5.89
N SER A 133 -2.46 -3.37 -6.87
CA SER A 133 -1.28 -2.49 -7.01
C SER A 133 -1.06 -1.55 -5.83
N ARG A 134 -2.12 -1.23 -5.08
CA ARG A 134 -2.04 -0.45 -3.84
C ARG A 134 -1.63 -1.29 -2.63
N GLY A 135 -1.23 -2.55 -2.82
CA GLY A 135 -0.77 -3.43 -1.75
C GLY A 135 -1.88 -3.91 -0.83
N ARG A 136 -3.12 -4.02 -1.34
CA ARG A 136 -4.22 -4.70 -0.64
C ARG A 136 -4.38 -6.12 -1.17
N SER A 137 -4.88 -7.00 -0.31
CA SER A 137 -5.12 -8.40 -0.67
C SER A 137 -6.51 -8.84 -0.25
N PHE A 138 -7.22 -9.52 -1.14
CA PHE A 138 -8.52 -10.11 -0.89
C PHE A 138 -8.41 -11.62 -1.00
N THR A 139 -8.98 -12.34 -0.02
CA THR A 139 -8.80 -13.79 0.08
C THR A 139 -10.13 -14.52 -0.09
N LEU A 140 -10.08 -15.66 -0.78
CA LEU A 140 -11.18 -16.60 -0.93
C LEU A 140 -10.68 -18.00 -0.56
N LEU A 141 -11.33 -18.63 0.41
CA LEU A 141 -11.06 -20.01 0.79
C LEU A 141 -12.01 -20.95 0.04
N ILE A 142 -11.45 -21.96 -0.62
CA ILE A 142 -12.20 -23.02 -1.28
C ILE A 142 -11.80 -24.34 -0.63
N LYS A 143 -12.79 -25.07 -0.10
CA LYS A 143 -12.62 -26.43 0.42
C LYS A 143 -13.57 -27.38 -0.27
N SER A 144 -13.08 -28.56 -0.63
CA SER A 144 -13.85 -29.57 -1.35
C SER A 144 -14.55 -29.02 -2.61
N GLY A 145 -13.89 -28.08 -3.31
CA GLY A 145 -14.39 -27.45 -4.52
C GLY A 145 -15.40 -26.31 -4.32
N VAL A 146 -15.82 -26.02 -3.09
CA VAL A 146 -16.83 -24.99 -2.77
C VAL A 146 -16.25 -23.90 -1.88
N ILE A 147 -16.78 -22.69 -2.01
CA ILE A 147 -16.39 -21.54 -1.17
C ILE A 147 -16.73 -21.82 0.29
N VAL A 148 -15.80 -21.47 1.16
CA VAL A 148 -16.03 -21.39 2.59
C VAL A 148 -16.05 -19.90 2.98
N PRO A 149 -17.11 -19.42 3.64
CA PRO A 149 -17.19 -18.04 4.12
C PRO A 149 -16.16 -17.71 5.19
#